data_AF-A0A7W1BSP6-F1
#
_entry.id   AF-A0A7W1BSP6-F1
#
_cell.length_a   1.000
_cell.length_b   1.000
_cell.length_c   1.000
_cell.angle_alpha   90.00
_cell.angle_beta   90.00
_cell.angle_gamma   90.00
#
_symmetry.space_group_name_H-M   'P 1'
#
loop_
_entity.id
_entity.type
_entity.pdbx_description
1 polymer ?
#
loop_
_entity_poly.entity_id
_entity_poly.type
_entity_poly.pdbx_seq_one_letter_code
_entity_poly.pdbx_strand_id
1 'polypeptide(L)'
;MIVVTVADEARAYPIQILTWHEIVNDQIARVPVAVTFCPLCNTAIVFDRRLDGDVLSFGTTGKLRESDLVMYDRKTESWWQQFSGEALVGTLAGEKLRQLSARIVSWEEFRDDHPAGLVLDRETGFVREYGVNPYAGYDSVDSSPLFATRNGDDDRLPPKERVAYVEVGGDAFAVPFSSLAEKRTIVVETDEGELVVRWQPGVASALDEIMIAGGRDVGAATVSLDGQPIPFSEPFWFAVAALRPDIEIVDD
;
A
#
# COMPACT_ATOMS: atom_id res chain seq x y z
N MET A 1 -10.36 2.80 1.17
CA MET A 1 -9.74 3.79 2.08
C MET A 1 -8.57 3.14 2.75
N ILE A 2 -7.50 3.87 3.04
CA ILE A 2 -6.39 3.32 3.82
C ILE A 2 -6.71 3.55 5.29
N VAL A 3 -6.79 2.50 6.09
CA VAL A 3 -7.14 2.55 7.51
C VAL A 3 -5.96 2.15 8.35
N VAL A 4 -5.72 2.93 9.40
CA VAL A 4 -4.65 2.75 10.36
C VAL A 4 -5.24 2.84 11.76
N THR A 5 -4.93 1.86 12.60
CA THR A 5 -5.32 1.87 14.01
C THR A 5 -4.09 1.87 14.88
N VAL A 6 -3.98 2.87 15.75
CA VAL A 6 -2.88 3.01 16.72
C VAL A 6 -3.45 3.33 18.08
N ALA A 7 -3.13 2.51 19.09
CA ALA A 7 -3.63 2.68 20.46
C ALA A 7 -5.16 2.89 20.50
N ASP A 8 -5.89 2.04 19.78
CA ASP A 8 -7.36 2.05 19.62
C ASP A 8 -7.95 3.30 18.91
N GLU A 9 -7.12 4.23 18.44
CA GLU A 9 -7.54 5.31 17.54
C GLU A 9 -7.45 4.85 16.08
N ALA A 10 -8.61 4.67 15.44
CA ALA A 10 -8.71 4.36 14.02
C ALA A 10 -8.84 5.65 13.18
N ARG A 11 -8.01 5.76 12.14
CA ARG A 11 -8.11 6.82 11.12
C ARG A 11 -8.22 6.22 9.72
N ALA A 12 -9.09 6.81 8.90
CA ALA A 12 -9.23 6.50 7.49
C ALA A 12 -8.75 7.65 6.61
N TYR A 13 -7.98 7.30 5.60
CA TYR A 13 -7.46 8.21 4.60
C TYR A 13 -8.07 7.82 3.23
N PRO A 14 -8.94 8.66 2.67
CA PRO A 14 -9.56 8.37 1.38
C PRO A 14 -8.51 8.24 0.28
N ILE A 15 -8.49 7.11 -0.43
CA ILE A 15 -7.67 6.92 -1.63
C ILE A 15 -7.98 8.01 -2.66
N GLN A 16 -9.21 8.50 -2.70
CA GLN A 16 -9.63 9.63 -3.53
C GLN A 16 -8.81 10.91 -3.31
N ILE A 17 -8.25 11.12 -2.11
CA ILE A 17 -7.32 12.22 -1.81
C ILE A 17 -5.89 11.79 -2.13
N LEU A 18 -5.50 10.59 -1.68
CA LEU A 18 -4.14 10.07 -1.83
C LEU A 18 -3.74 9.78 -3.28
N THR A 19 -4.68 9.50 -4.20
CA THR A 19 -4.39 9.41 -5.65
C THR A 19 -3.81 10.72 -6.20
N TRP A 20 -4.12 11.87 -5.57
CA TRP A 20 -3.63 13.19 -6.00
C TRP A 20 -2.41 13.68 -5.23
N HIS A 21 -2.28 13.29 -3.96
CA HIS A 21 -1.25 13.82 -3.03
C HIS A 21 -0.20 12.81 -2.62
N GLU A 22 -0.51 11.53 -2.76
CA GLU A 22 0.32 10.35 -2.48
C GLU A 22 0.80 10.20 -1.03
N ILE A 23 0.92 11.27 -0.24
CA ILE A 23 1.47 11.26 1.12
C ILE A 23 0.66 12.17 2.04
N VAL A 24 0.26 11.64 3.20
CA VAL A 24 -0.28 12.40 4.34
C VAL A 24 0.66 12.22 5.53
N ASN A 25 1.19 13.32 6.05
CA ASN A 25 1.91 13.32 7.32
C ASN A 25 0.92 13.64 8.44
N ASP A 26 0.65 12.67 9.31
CA ASP A 26 -0.33 12.79 10.39
C ASP A 26 0.27 12.35 11.74
N GLN A 27 -0.48 12.52 12.81
CA GLN A 27 -0.22 11.98 14.14
C GLN A 27 -1.50 11.31 14.66
N ILE A 28 -1.44 10.00 14.85
CA ILE A 28 -2.52 9.19 15.45
C ILE A 28 -2.11 8.90 16.90
N ALA A 29 -2.96 9.26 17.87
CA ALA A 29 -2.58 9.35 19.27
C ALA A 29 -1.24 10.12 19.45
N ARG A 30 -0.15 9.41 19.76
CA ARG A 30 1.21 9.97 19.90
C ARG A 30 2.20 9.49 18.85
N VAL A 31 1.75 8.70 17.87
CA VAL A 31 2.61 8.12 16.83
C VAL A 31 2.54 8.99 15.58
N PRO A 32 3.64 9.63 15.17
CA PRO A 32 3.69 10.34 13.89
C PRO A 32 3.76 9.33 12.75
N VAL A 33 2.83 9.42 11.81
CA VAL A 33 2.69 8.48 10.70
C VAL A 33 2.83 9.17 9.34
N ALA A 34 3.42 8.48 8.36
CA ALA A 34 3.33 8.82 6.94
C ALA A 34 2.40 7.80 6.30
N VAL A 35 1.22 8.24 5.89
CA VAL A 35 0.30 7.41 5.10
C VAL A 35 0.58 7.68 3.64
N THR A 36 0.96 6.63 2.91
CA THR A 36 1.43 6.73 1.53
C THR A 36 0.60 5.85 0.61
N PHE A 37 0.39 6.32 -0.62
CA PHE A 37 -0.24 5.54 -1.68
C PHE A 37 0.46 5.85 -3.00
N CYS A 38 1.07 4.84 -3.61
CA CYS A 38 1.53 4.91 -5.00
C CYS A 38 0.40 4.45 -5.93
N PRO A 39 -0.26 5.35 -6.68
CA PRO A 39 -1.32 4.95 -7.62
C PRO A 39 -0.78 4.07 -8.75
N LEU A 40 0.47 4.26 -9.19
CA LEU A 40 1.03 3.47 -10.30
C LEU A 40 1.31 2.01 -9.92
N CYS A 41 1.55 1.73 -8.65
CA CYS A 41 1.79 0.39 -8.11
C CYS A 41 0.59 -0.18 -7.33
N ASN A 42 -0.47 0.61 -7.12
CA ASN A 42 -1.56 0.33 -6.17
C ASN A 42 -1.08 0.03 -4.74
N THR A 43 -0.02 0.69 -4.29
CA THR A 43 0.65 0.29 -3.05
C THR A 43 0.35 1.28 -1.94
N ALA A 44 -0.45 0.88 -0.96
CA ALA A 44 -0.70 1.61 0.27
C ALA A 44 0.25 1.15 1.38
N ILE A 45 1.08 2.05 1.91
CA ILE A 45 1.99 1.74 3.02
C ILE A 45 1.96 2.86 4.04
N VAL A 46 2.03 2.49 5.32
CA VAL A 46 2.06 3.43 6.43
C VAL A 46 3.33 3.24 7.23
N PHE A 47 4.07 4.32 7.44
CA PHE A 47 5.32 4.30 8.18
C PHE A 47 5.20 5.06 9.50
N ASP A 48 5.86 4.56 10.54
CA ASP A 48 6.25 5.40 11.68
C ASP A 48 7.38 6.34 11.22
N ARG A 49 7.16 7.65 11.37
CA ARG A 49 8.12 8.66 10.91
C ARG A 49 9.23 8.95 11.92
N ARG A 50 9.29 8.20 13.04
CA ARG A 50 10.38 8.29 14.00
C ARG A 50 11.58 7.51 13.53
N LEU A 51 12.72 8.18 13.45
CA LEU A 51 14.01 7.59 13.13
C LEU A 51 15.08 8.28 13.97
N ASP A 52 15.85 7.50 14.73
CA ASP A 52 16.95 7.99 15.59
C ASP A 52 16.62 9.19 16.48
N GLY A 53 15.42 9.20 17.04
CA GLY A 53 14.94 10.26 17.94
C GLY A 53 14.37 11.50 17.24
N ASP A 54 14.42 11.55 15.91
CA ASP A 54 13.79 12.58 15.09
C ASP A 54 12.44 12.15 14.56
N VAL A 55 11.57 13.13 14.27
CA VAL A 55 10.32 12.92 13.53
C VAL A 55 10.49 13.50 12.14
N LEU A 56 10.60 12.64 11.15
CA LEU A 56 10.71 13.03 9.75
C LEU A 56 9.35 13.50 9.22
N SER A 57 9.35 14.32 8.18
CA SER A 57 8.14 14.65 7.42
C SER A 57 8.43 14.49 5.94
N PHE A 58 7.50 13.92 5.20
CA PHE A 58 7.75 13.47 3.83
C PHE A 58 7.02 14.33 2.79
N GLY A 59 7.57 14.37 1.59
CA GLY A 59 6.94 14.90 0.39
C GLY A 59 7.23 14.00 -0.81
N THR A 60 6.55 14.26 -1.92
CA THR A 60 6.75 13.53 -3.18
C THR A 60 7.87 14.20 -3.98
N THR A 61 8.83 13.40 -4.48
CA THR A 61 9.91 13.96 -5.32
C THR A 61 9.44 14.29 -6.75
N GLY A 62 8.30 13.74 -7.16
CA GLY A 62 7.89 13.68 -8.57
C GLY A 62 8.77 12.74 -9.42
N LYS A 63 9.62 11.92 -8.78
CA LYS A 63 10.42 10.87 -9.42
C LYS A 63 9.89 9.50 -9.04
N LEU A 64 10.21 8.54 -9.91
CA LEU A 64 9.83 7.16 -9.77
C LEU A 64 11.07 6.27 -9.90
N ARG A 65 11.09 5.15 -9.19
CA ARG A 65 12.05 4.06 -9.36
C ARG A 65 11.26 2.76 -9.38
N GLU A 66 11.41 1.98 -10.45
CA GLU A 66 10.58 0.80 -10.72
C GLU A 66 9.07 1.12 -10.79
N SER A 67 8.72 2.27 -11.39
CA SER A 67 7.35 2.85 -11.39
C SER A 67 6.77 3.17 -10.00
N ASP A 68 7.51 2.88 -8.93
CA ASP A 68 7.12 3.17 -7.55
C ASP A 68 7.54 4.59 -7.12
N LEU A 69 6.75 5.15 -6.20
CA LEU A 69 6.93 6.49 -5.65
C LEU A 69 8.29 6.61 -4.93
N VAL A 70 9.05 7.65 -5.27
CA VAL A 70 10.20 8.08 -4.46
C VAL A 70 9.79 9.27 -3.60
N MET A 71 9.83 9.09 -2.29
CA MET A 71 9.57 10.13 -1.29
C MET A 71 10.86 10.89 -0.99
N TYR A 72 10.75 12.09 -0.42
CA TYR A 72 11.87 12.74 0.27
C TYR A 72 11.46 13.15 1.67
N ASP A 73 12.38 13.11 2.62
CA ASP A 73 12.16 13.75 3.92
C ASP A 73 12.59 15.22 3.86
N ARG A 74 11.78 16.11 4.44
CA ARG A 74 11.98 17.56 4.39
C ARG A 74 13.10 18.06 5.29
N LYS A 75 13.60 17.21 6.19
CA LYS A 75 14.59 17.60 7.20
C LYS A 75 16.01 17.46 6.67
N THR A 76 16.29 16.33 6.03
CA THR A 76 17.62 15.97 5.52
C THR A 76 17.70 15.93 4.00
N GLU A 77 16.55 16.03 3.34
CA GLU A 77 16.42 15.92 1.88
C GLU A 77 16.88 14.55 1.34
N SER A 78 16.92 13.51 2.20
CA SER A 78 17.17 12.14 1.77
C SER A 78 15.96 11.58 1.02
N TRP A 79 16.21 10.72 0.05
CA TRP A 79 15.19 10.14 -0.83
C TRP A 79 14.92 8.69 -0.44
N TRP A 80 13.66 8.30 -0.45
CA TRP A 80 13.18 7.04 0.12
C TRP A 80 12.31 6.30 -0.90
N GLN A 81 12.57 5.00 -1.09
CA GLN A 81 11.68 4.14 -1.86
C GLN A 81 10.40 3.89 -1.05
N GLN A 82 9.22 4.20 -1.61
CA GLN A 82 7.97 4.00 -0.89
C GLN A 82 7.69 2.53 -0.62
N PHE A 83 7.94 1.64 -1.59
CA PHE A 83 7.68 0.21 -1.45
C PHE A 83 8.44 -0.44 -0.29
N SER A 84 9.75 -0.14 -0.14
CA SER A 84 10.58 -0.77 0.90
C SER A 84 10.75 0.06 2.17
N GLY A 85 10.43 1.36 2.12
CA GLY A 85 10.71 2.29 3.22
C GLY A 85 12.19 2.58 3.44
N GLU A 86 13.06 2.21 2.49
CA GLU A 86 14.51 2.41 2.56
C GLU A 86 14.92 3.75 1.97
N ALA A 87 15.82 4.47 2.65
CA ALA A 87 16.49 5.63 2.10
C ALA A 87 17.55 5.23 1.07
N LEU A 88 17.37 5.67 -0.17
CA LEU A 88 18.23 5.35 -1.30
C LEU A 88 19.39 6.34 -1.47
N VAL A 89 19.15 7.62 -1.18
CA VAL A 89 20.08 8.72 -1.45
C VAL A 89 20.00 9.74 -0.32
N GLY A 90 21.13 10.34 0.03
CA GLY A 90 21.20 11.40 1.05
C GLY A 90 21.89 10.93 2.31
N THR A 91 21.79 11.73 3.38
CA THR A 91 22.50 11.46 4.63
C THR A 91 21.96 10.26 5.39
N LEU A 92 20.70 9.89 5.14
CA LEU A 92 20.04 8.75 5.77
C LEU A 92 20.10 7.49 4.89
N ALA A 93 20.89 7.48 3.80
CA ALA A 93 20.93 6.33 2.90
C ALA A 93 21.28 5.01 3.63
N GLY A 94 20.50 3.96 3.36
CA GLY A 94 20.57 2.66 4.02
C GLY A 94 19.67 2.52 5.25
N GLU A 95 19.12 3.62 5.79
CA GLU A 95 18.13 3.56 6.86
C GLU A 95 16.78 3.04 6.34
N LYS A 96 16.02 2.34 7.19
CA LYS A 96 14.70 1.77 6.85
C LYS A 96 13.64 2.25 7.84
N LEU A 97 12.52 2.75 7.32
CA LEU A 97 11.37 3.12 8.12
C LEU A 97 10.62 1.88 8.62
N ARG A 98 10.10 1.96 9.83
CA ARG A 98 9.24 0.91 10.39
C ARG A 98 7.83 1.02 9.82
N GLN A 99 7.40 0.00 9.08
CA GLN A 99 6.03 -0.10 8.59
C GLN A 99 5.04 -0.37 9.74
N LEU A 100 3.86 0.22 9.66
CA LEU A 100 2.72 -0.03 10.52
C LEU A 100 1.67 -0.85 9.77
N SER A 101 0.89 -1.66 10.50
CA SER A 101 -0.24 -2.36 9.90
C SER A 101 -1.28 -1.34 9.42
N ALA A 102 -1.69 -1.49 8.16
CA ALA A 102 -2.71 -0.68 7.52
C ALA A 102 -3.47 -1.56 6.52
N ARG A 103 -4.74 -1.23 6.28
CA ARG A 103 -5.60 -1.98 5.37
C ARG A 103 -6.25 -1.06 4.35
N ILE A 104 -6.44 -1.55 3.13
CA ILE A 104 -7.41 -0.94 2.22
C ILE A 104 -8.78 -1.56 2.53
N VAL A 105 -9.76 -0.73 2.86
CA VAL A 105 -11.13 -1.17 3.18
C VAL A 105 -12.18 -0.33 2.48
N SER A 106 -13.40 -0.82 2.40
CA SER A 106 -14.53 -0.03 1.89
C SER A 106 -14.94 1.07 2.86
N TRP A 107 -15.70 2.07 2.39
CA TRP A 107 -16.30 3.06 3.30
C TRP A 107 -17.29 2.42 4.29
N GLU A 108 -18.08 1.47 3.79
CA GLU A 108 -19.06 0.75 4.57
C GLU A 108 -18.39 -0.04 5.70
N GLU A 109 -17.38 -0.84 5.38
CA GLU A 109 -16.60 -1.61 6.36
C GLU A 109 -16.01 -0.71 7.45
N PHE A 110 -15.32 0.37 7.08
CA PHE A 110 -14.73 1.26 8.07
C PHE A 110 -15.77 1.92 8.98
N ARG A 111 -16.91 2.36 8.43
CA ARG A 111 -17.96 3.00 9.22
C ARG A 111 -18.56 2.01 10.23
N ASP A 112 -18.68 0.75 9.82
CA ASP A 112 -19.28 -0.30 10.64
C ASP A 112 -18.30 -0.81 11.72
N ASP A 113 -17.02 -1.00 11.36
CA ASP A 113 -15.96 -1.45 12.26
C ASP A 113 -15.47 -0.35 13.21
N HIS A 114 -15.50 0.90 12.77
CA HIS A 114 -14.96 2.07 13.47
C HIS A 114 -15.96 3.23 13.48
N PRO A 115 -17.12 3.11 14.16
CA PRO A 115 -18.15 4.15 14.16
C PRO A 115 -17.71 5.48 14.78
N ALA A 116 -16.66 5.46 15.61
CA ALA A 116 -16.02 6.65 16.18
C ALA A 116 -14.71 7.04 15.47
N GLY A 117 -14.32 6.30 14.43
CA GLY A 117 -13.11 6.54 13.66
C GLY A 117 -13.17 7.86 12.91
N LEU A 118 -12.01 8.50 12.73
CA LEU A 118 -11.91 9.77 12.02
C LEU A 118 -11.54 9.54 10.56
N VAL A 119 -12.11 10.34 9.66
CA VAL A 119 -11.79 10.33 8.24
C VAL A 119 -11.10 11.63 7.88
N LEU A 120 -10.03 11.58 7.08
CA LEU A 120 -9.42 12.78 6.54
C LEU A 120 -10.43 13.56 5.69
N ASP A 121 -10.64 14.83 6.03
CA ASP A 121 -11.52 15.74 5.30
C ASP A 121 -10.94 16.08 3.92
N ARG A 122 -11.83 16.36 2.97
CA ARG A 122 -11.53 16.91 1.65
C ARG A 122 -11.08 18.38 1.70
N GLU A 123 -11.25 19.08 2.82
CA GLU A 123 -10.72 20.44 3.07
C GLU A 123 -9.18 20.48 3.24
N THR A 124 -8.48 19.99 2.24
CA THR A 124 -7.01 19.83 2.22
C THR A 124 -6.23 21.13 1.95
N GLY A 125 -6.91 22.22 1.60
CA GLY A 125 -6.28 23.47 1.13
C GLY A 125 -5.87 23.47 -0.36
N PHE A 126 -6.14 22.40 -1.11
CA PHE A 126 -5.87 22.32 -2.55
C PHE A 126 -7.16 22.29 -3.38
N VAL A 127 -7.13 22.91 -4.56
CA VAL A 127 -8.20 22.79 -5.56
C VAL A 127 -7.96 21.53 -6.38
N ARG A 128 -8.69 20.47 -6.04
CA ARG A 128 -8.63 19.14 -6.68
C ARG A 128 -10.02 18.51 -6.72
N GLU A 129 -10.29 17.76 -7.78
CA GLU A 129 -11.51 16.98 -7.93
C GLU A 129 -11.34 15.59 -7.30
N TYR A 130 -11.34 15.53 -5.97
CA TYR A 130 -11.20 14.25 -5.27
C TYR A 130 -12.33 13.28 -5.63
N GLY A 131 -11.92 12.09 -6.07
CA GLY A 131 -12.81 11.06 -6.61
C GLY A 131 -12.66 10.86 -8.11
N VAL A 132 -12.11 11.84 -8.85
CA VAL A 132 -11.70 11.67 -10.24
C VAL A 132 -10.35 10.98 -10.27
N ASN A 133 -10.26 9.90 -11.03
CA ASN A 133 -9.06 9.11 -11.27
C ASN A 133 -8.30 9.66 -12.50
N PRO A 134 -7.06 10.16 -12.35
CA PRO A 134 -6.26 10.62 -13.48
C PRO A 134 -5.66 9.47 -14.32
N TYR A 135 -5.82 8.22 -13.88
CA TYR A 135 -5.28 7.00 -14.48
C TYR A 135 -6.39 6.03 -14.90
N ALA A 136 -7.49 6.53 -15.47
CA ALA A 136 -8.60 5.68 -15.91
C ALA A 136 -8.12 4.58 -16.89
N GLY A 137 -8.57 3.35 -16.67
CA GLY A 137 -8.21 2.15 -17.42
C GLY A 137 -6.84 1.55 -17.08
N TYR A 138 -6.11 2.13 -16.11
CA TYR A 138 -4.78 1.66 -15.77
C TYR A 138 -4.78 0.29 -15.08
N ASP A 139 -5.87 -0.07 -14.39
CA ASP A 139 -6.06 -1.37 -13.73
C ASP A 139 -6.48 -2.53 -14.67
N SER A 140 -6.02 -2.47 -15.92
CA SER A 140 -6.12 -3.60 -16.85
C SER A 140 -4.99 -4.57 -16.58
N VAL A 141 -5.33 -5.78 -16.11
CA VAL A 141 -4.40 -6.78 -15.55
C VAL A 141 -3.20 -7.13 -16.46
N ASP A 142 -3.45 -7.23 -17.78
CA ASP A 142 -2.43 -7.59 -18.78
C ASP A 142 -1.66 -6.39 -19.34
N SER A 143 -2.08 -5.16 -19.00
CA SER A 143 -1.45 -3.96 -19.54
C SER A 143 -0.13 -3.66 -18.84
N SER A 144 0.86 -3.20 -19.62
CA SER A 144 2.17 -2.85 -19.09
C SER A 144 2.11 -1.67 -18.08
N PRO A 145 3.06 -1.58 -17.13
CA PRO A 145 3.22 -0.40 -16.30
C PRO A 145 3.51 0.84 -17.16
N LEU A 146 3.16 2.02 -16.64
CA LEU A 146 3.34 3.28 -17.38
C LEU A 146 4.81 3.60 -17.66
N PHE A 147 5.70 3.20 -16.74
CA PHE A 147 7.15 3.29 -16.90
C PHE A 147 7.78 1.90 -16.76
N ALA A 148 8.88 1.69 -17.49
CA ALA A 148 9.60 0.44 -17.45
C ALA A 148 10.13 0.14 -16.04
N THR A 149 10.05 -1.12 -15.67
CA THR A 149 10.59 -1.67 -14.42
C THR A 149 11.58 -2.77 -14.73
N ARG A 150 12.49 -3.05 -13.80
CA ARG A 150 13.28 -4.28 -13.82
C ARG A 150 12.34 -5.48 -13.77
N ASN A 151 12.76 -6.56 -14.43
CA ASN A 151 11.96 -7.78 -14.56
C ASN A 151 10.54 -7.51 -15.06
N GLY A 152 10.35 -6.48 -15.91
CA GLY A 152 9.05 -6.17 -16.49
C GLY A 152 8.53 -7.22 -17.48
N ASP A 153 9.39 -8.18 -17.83
CA ASP A 153 9.13 -9.38 -18.62
C ASP A 153 8.90 -10.64 -17.77
N ASP A 154 8.85 -10.52 -16.44
CA ASP A 154 8.50 -11.62 -15.54
C ASP A 154 7.08 -12.13 -15.83
N ASP A 155 6.98 -13.41 -16.21
CA ASP A 155 5.76 -14.04 -16.67
C ASP A 155 5.10 -14.96 -15.64
N ARG A 156 5.57 -14.92 -14.38
CA ARG A 156 4.98 -15.73 -13.29
C ARG A 156 3.55 -15.31 -12.97
N LEU A 157 3.24 -14.02 -13.11
CA LEU A 157 1.90 -13.44 -12.99
C LEU A 157 1.72 -12.29 -13.99
N PRO A 158 0.48 -11.96 -14.38
CA PRO A 158 0.21 -10.75 -15.16
C PRO A 158 0.81 -9.49 -14.49
N PRO A 159 1.33 -8.50 -15.25
CA PRO A 159 2.03 -7.36 -14.68
C PRO A 159 1.23 -6.60 -13.63
N LYS A 160 -0.09 -6.49 -13.81
CA LYS A 160 -0.98 -5.80 -12.88
C LYS A 160 -1.92 -6.76 -12.13
N GLU A 161 -1.51 -8.02 -11.99
CA GLU A 161 -2.10 -8.89 -10.99
C GLU A 161 -1.87 -8.26 -9.61
N ARG A 162 -2.94 -8.08 -8.85
CA ARG A 162 -2.81 -7.64 -7.45
C ARG A 162 -2.32 -8.80 -6.63
N VAL A 163 -1.40 -8.55 -5.71
CA VAL A 163 -0.94 -9.56 -4.75
C VAL A 163 -1.03 -9.01 -3.34
N ALA A 164 -1.38 -9.83 -2.36
CA ALA A 164 -1.08 -9.53 -0.98
C ALA A 164 0.41 -9.81 -0.76
N TYR A 165 1.20 -8.75 -0.58
CA TYR A 165 2.63 -8.80 -0.32
C TYR A 165 2.91 -8.67 1.17
N VAL A 166 3.62 -9.65 1.74
CA VAL A 166 3.92 -9.73 3.17
C VAL A 166 5.35 -10.22 3.40
N GLU A 167 6.05 -9.60 4.35
CA GLU A 167 7.37 -10.03 4.84
C GLU A 167 7.20 -10.65 6.25
N VAL A 168 7.70 -11.87 6.47
CA VAL A 168 7.66 -12.59 7.76
C VAL A 168 8.98 -13.34 7.94
N GLY A 169 9.65 -13.20 9.08
CA GLY A 169 10.85 -14.01 9.39
C GLY A 169 12.07 -13.78 8.49
N GLY A 170 12.06 -12.75 7.64
CA GLY A 170 13.07 -12.54 6.59
C GLY A 170 12.65 -13.10 5.22
N ASP A 171 11.64 -13.95 5.18
CA ASP A 171 10.97 -14.40 3.97
C ASP A 171 9.95 -13.37 3.48
N ALA A 172 9.51 -13.55 2.24
CA ALA A 172 8.38 -12.79 1.72
C ALA A 172 7.53 -13.64 0.79
N PHE A 173 6.22 -13.37 0.84
CA PHE A 173 5.21 -14.09 0.09
C PHE A 173 4.38 -13.10 -0.72
N ALA A 174 4.07 -13.46 -1.96
CA ALA A 174 3.04 -12.82 -2.77
C ALA A 174 1.89 -13.79 -2.94
N VAL A 175 0.71 -13.42 -2.44
CA VAL A 175 -0.52 -14.21 -2.61
C VAL A 175 -1.40 -13.54 -3.67
N PRO A 176 -1.60 -14.13 -4.87
CA PRO A 176 -2.37 -13.52 -5.95
C PRO A 176 -3.84 -13.28 -5.57
N PHE A 177 -4.38 -12.11 -5.92
CA PHE A 177 -5.78 -11.78 -5.67
C PHE A 177 -6.74 -12.66 -6.47
N SER A 178 -6.34 -13.12 -7.66
CA SER A 178 -7.10 -14.12 -8.44
C SER A 178 -7.35 -15.40 -7.64
N SER A 179 -6.29 -15.97 -7.06
CA SER A 179 -6.38 -17.16 -6.18
C SER A 179 -7.15 -16.87 -4.90
N LEU A 180 -6.90 -15.72 -4.27
CA LEU A 180 -7.59 -15.28 -3.05
C LEU A 180 -9.09 -15.03 -3.25
N ALA A 181 -9.49 -14.45 -4.38
CA ALA A 181 -10.91 -14.20 -4.68
C ALA A 181 -11.68 -15.51 -4.89
N GLU A 182 -11.02 -16.54 -5.43
CA GLU A 182 -11.58 -17.89 -5.57
C GLU A 182 -11.63 -18.62 -4.22
N LYS A 183 -10.48 -18.74 -3.55
CA LYS A 183 -10.31 -19.57 -2.34
C LYS A 183 -10.76 -18.91 -1.04
N ARG A 184 -10.89 -17.58 -1.03
CA ARG A 184 -11.21 -16.71 0.13
C ARG A 184 -10.18 -16.68 1.25
N THR A 185 -9.44 -17.76 1.46
CA THR A 185 -8.41 -17.88 2.48
C THR A 185 -7.30 -18.77 1.96
N ILE A 186 -6.06 -18.31 2.12
CA ILE A 186 -4.83 -19.08 1.88
C ILE A 186 -4.03 -19.07 3.19
N VAL A 187 -3.48 -20.21 3.55
CA VAL A 187 -2.73 -20.42 4.79
C VAL A 187 -1.33 -20.90 4.43
N VAL A 188 -0.31 -20.25 4.99
CA VAL A 188 1.10 -20.56 4.76
C VAL A 188 1.74 -20.87 6.11
N GLU A 189 2.31 -22.07 6.23
CA GLU A 189 3.12 -22.44 7.38
C GLU A 189 4.51 -21.81 7.22
N THR A 190 4.93 -20.99 8.18
CA THR A 190 6.25 -20.33 8.18
C THR A 190 7.01 -20.70 9.45
N ASP A 191 8.33 -20.47 9.47
CA ASP A 191 9.14 -20.65 10.68
C ASP A 191 8.70 -19.72 11.84
N GLU A 192 8.00 -18.63 11.55
CA GLU A 192 7.48 -17.67 12.53
C GLU A 192 6.04 -17.95 13.00
N GLY A 193 5.34 -18.91 12.37
CA GLY A 193 3.94 -19.26 12.69
C GLY A 193 3.03 -19.42 11.47
N GLU A 194 1.72 -19.54 11.74
CA GLU A 194 0.69 -19.72 10.72
C GLU A 194 0.31 -18.35 10.12
N LEU A 195 0.70 -18.12 8.87
CA LEU A 195 0.33 -16.93 8.11
C LEU A 195 -0.99 -17.17 7.39
N VAL A 196 -2.01 -16.38 7.69
CA VAL A 196 -3.34 -16.48 7.07
C VAL A 196 -3.66 -15.22 6.30
N VAL A 197 -3.93 -15.38 5.00
CA VAL A 197 -4.35 -14.31 4.09
C VAL A 197 -5.79 -14.53 3.67
N ARG A 198 -6.66 -13.56 3.90
CA ARG A 198 -8.09 -13.64 3.56
C ARG A 198 -8.51 -12.53 2.63
N TRP A 199 -9.44 -12.81 1.74
CA TRP A 199 -10.03 -11.83 0.82
C TRP A 199 -11.45 -11.47 1.21
N GLN A 200 -11.80 -10.20 1.05
CA GLN A 200 -13.15 -9.69 1.26
C GLN A 200 -13.59 -8.78 0.10
N PRO A 201 -14.87 -8.83 -0.32
CA PRO A 201 -15.39 -7.97 -1.37
C PRO A 201 -15.65 -6.54 -0.86
N GLY A 202 -15.98 -5.63 -1.76
CA GLY A 202 -16.53 -4.32 -1.43
C GLY A 202 -15.56 -3.15 -1.62
N VAL A 203 -14.36 -3.40 -2.14
CA VAL A 203 -13.39 -2.35 -2.44
C VAL A 203 -13.33 -2.15 -3.95
N ALA A 204 -13.80 -0.99 -4.41
CA ALA A 204 -13.69 -0.59 -5.80
C ALA A 204 -12.23 -0.28 -6.16
N SER A 205 -11.82 -0.66 -7.37
CA SER A 205 -10.54 -0.25 -7.92
C SER A 205 -10.45 1.27 -8.08
N ALA A 206 -9.38 1.85 -7.53
CA ALA A 206 -9.11 3.28 -7.67
C ALA A 206 -8.58 3.68 -9.06
N LEU A 207 -8.29 2.71 -9.92
CA LEU A 207 -7.51 2.89 -11.15
C LEU A 207 -8.24 2.34 -12.39
N ASP A 208 -9.49 1.91 -12.24
CA ASP A 208 -10.31 1.30 -13.29
C ASP A 208 -11.11 2.36 -14.06
N GLU A 209 -12.08 3.00 -13.43
CA GLU A 209 -12.95 4.00 -14.07
C GLU A 209 -12.48 5.45 -13.85
N ILE A 210 -13.05 6.40 -14.61
CA ILE A 210 -12.79 7.85 -14.42
C ILE A 210 -13.21 8.30 -13.02
N MET A 211 -14.33 7.77 -12.51
CA MET A 211 -14.74 8.01 -11.13
C MET A 211 -14.32 6.81 -10.29
N ILE A 212 -13.49 7.04 -9.26
CA ILE A 212 -12.98 5.99 -8.36
C ILE A 212 -14.12 5.14 -7.78
N ALA A 213 -15.26 5.77 -7.46
CA ALA A 213 -16.41 5.06 -6.90
C ALA A 213 -17.14 4.13 -7.89
N GLY A 214 -16.86 4.26 -9.20
CA GLY A 214 -17.45 3.45 -10.25
C GLY A 214 -16.57 2.28 -10.69
N GLY A 215 -15.34 2.15 -10.16
CA GLY A 215 -14.45 1.04 -10.52
C GLY A 215 -15.01 -0.32 -10.09
N ARG A 216 -14.62 -1.37 -10.82
CA ARG A 216 -14.97 -2.76 -10.48
C ARG A 216 -14.53 -3.12 -9.05
N ASP A 217 -15.27 -4.03 -8.43
CA ASP A 217 -14.87 -4.59 -7.13
C ASP A 217 -13.63 -5.47 -7.31
N VAL A 218 -12.55 -5.08 -6.64
CA VAL A 218 -11.29 -5.84 -6.56
C VAL A 218 -11.11 -6.51 -5.21
N GLY A 219 -11.98 -6.19 -4.25
CA GLY A 219 -11.85 -6.58 -2.87
C GLY A 219 -10.57 -6.07 -2.20
N ALA A 220 -10.32 -6.58 -1.01
CA ALA A 220 -9.12 -6.30 -0.23
C ALA A 220 -8.69 -7.54 0.54
N ALA A 221 -7.42 -7.55 0.95
CA ALA A 221 -6.86 -8.60 1.76
C ALA A 221 -6.85 -8.23 3.25
N THR A 222 -6.80 -9.25 4.09
CA THR A 222 -6.37 -9.15 5.48
C THR A 222 -5.30 -10.20 5.71
N VAL A 223 -4.28 -9.87 6.50
CA VAL A 223 -3.14 -10.75 6.77
C VAL A 223 -2.91 -10.83 8.27
N SER A 224 -2.81 -12.05 8.79
CA SER A 224 -2.53 -12.32 10.20
C SER A 224 -1.49 -13.43 10.37
N LEU A 225 -0.60 -13.29 11.35
CA LEU A 225 0.32 -14.33 11.81
C LEU A 225 -0.16 -14.81 13.19
N ASP A 226 -0.46 -16.10 13.34
CA ASP A 226 -1.04 -16.69 14.57
C ASP A 226 -2.27 -15.91 15.09
N GLY A 227 -3.10 -15.45 14.14
CA GLY A 227 -4.30 -14.64 14.41
C GLY A 227 -4.04 -13.17 14.77
N GLN A 228 -2.79 -12.71 14.85
CA GLN A 228 -2.45 -11.30 15.06
C GLN A 228 -2.28 -10.58 13.72
N PRO A 229 -2.94 -9.44 13.47
CA PRO A 229 -2.71 -8.65 12.26
C PRO A 229 -1.25 -8.20 12.15
N ILE A 230 -0.66 -8.36 10.96
CA ILE A 230 0.71 -7.91 10.67
C ILE A 230 0.72 -6.88 9.53
N PRO A 231 1.82 -6.14 9.32
CA PRO A 231 1.97 -5.28 8.16
C PRO A 231 2.02 -6.09 6.85
N PHE A 232 1.31 -5.61 5.83
CA PHE A 232 1.32 -6.12 4.47
C PHE A 232 0.97 -4.96 3.51
N SER A 233 0.98 -5.21 2.20
CA SER A 233 0.46 -4.27 1.20
C SER A 233 -0.15 -5.01 0.01
N GLU A 234 -0.80 -4.28 -0.90
CA GLU A 234 -1.54 -4.85 -2.04
C GLU A 234 -1.02 -4.34 -3.41
N PRO A 235 0.29 -4.46 -3.70
CA PRO A 235 0.88 -3.95 -4.93
C PRO A 235 0.42 -4.73 -6.17
N PHE A 236 0.60 -4.11 -7.33
CA PHE A 236 0.67 -4.81 -8.60
C PHE A 236 1.95 -5.66 -8.70
N TRP A 237 1.85 -6.81 -9.35
CA TRP A 237 2.93 -7.78 -9.49
C TRP A 237 4.21 -7.18 -10.06
N PHE A 238 4.14 -6.32 -11.08
CA PHE A 238 5.34 -5.74 -11.71
C PHE A 238 6.23 -5.02 -10.69
N ALA A 239 5.65 -4.40 -9.66
CA ALA A 239 6.39 -3.69 -8.62
C ALA A 239 7.11 -4.69 -7.70
N VAL A 240 6.43 -5.79 -7.37
CA VAL A 240 7.01 -6.89 -6.59
C VAL A 240 8.12 -7.59 -7.38
N ALA A 241 7.89 -7.96 -8.63
CA ALA A 241 8.90 -8.59 -9.49
C ALA A 241 10.16 -7.71 -9.65
N ALA A 242 10.00 -6.38 -9.69
CA ALA A 242 11.12 -5.45 -9.80
C ALA A 242 11.93 -5.30 -8.50
N LEU A 243 11.26 -5.33 -7.35
CA LEU A 243 11.85 -4.98 -6.04
C LEU A 243 12.16 -6.20 -5.15
N ARG A 244 11.48 -7.33 -5.40
CA ARG A 244 11.62 -8.63 -4.71
C ARG A 244 11.53 -9.78 -5.74
N PRO A 245 12.48 -9.88 -6.69
CA PRO A 245 12.40 -10.88 -7.77
C PRO A 245 12.35 -12.32 -7.27
N ASP A 246 13.04 -12.65 -6.18
CA ASP A 246 13.13 -14.01 -5.65
C ASP A 246 11.96 -14.37 -4.72
N ILE A 247 10.90 -13.57 -4.69
CA ILE A 247 9.75 -13.80 -3.81
C ILE A 247 9.04 -15.11 -4.15
N GLU A 248 8.53 -15.79 -3.12
CA GLU A 248 7.66 -16.94 -3.25
C GLU A 248 6.24 -16.50 -3.59
N ILE A 249 5.65 -17.12 -4.62
CA ILE A 249 4.25 -16.93 -4.96
C ILE A 249 3.49 -18.10 -4.36
N VAL A 250 2.49 -17.79 -3.54
CA VAL A 250 1.62 -18.79 -2.90
C VAL A 250 0.24 -18.65 -3.48
N ASP A 251 -0.21 -19.67 -4.21
CA ASP A 251 -1.53 -19.69 -4.83
C ASP A 251 -2.44 -20.81 -4.29
N ASP A 252 -1.95 -21.69 -3.40
CA ASP A 252 -2.69 -22.78 -2.77
C ASP A 252 -2.46 -23.05 -1.28
#